data_AF-A0A9D1LRZ4-F1
#
_entry.id   AF-A0A9D1LRZ4-F1
#
_cell.length_a   1.000
_cell.length_b   1.000
_cell.length_c   1.000
_cell.angle_alpha   90.00
_cell.angle_beta   90.00
_cell.angle_gamma   90.00
#
_symmetry.space_group_name_H-M   'P 1'
#
loop_
_entity.id
_entity.type
_entity.pdbx_description
1 polymer ?
#
loop_
_entity_poly.entity_id
_entity_poly.type
_entity_poly.pdbx_seq_one_letter_code
_entity_poly.pdbx_strand_id
1 'polypeptide(L)'
;MDARAYMDRTWLEVDLDALERNVRKCRSIIGPNCALTAVVKSDAYGLGAIPVARALWAMGVDMLAVACLSEARALRAALPDAQIMILGDTPIRRMGEAAALNLVCTVWTREQVCAAANCGLRVHAKIDTGFHRLGFDCRENALAELAGVLKQPGLRLEGIYSHLALVNREEDERQLERFDTARAYLRAQGITPRYFHIDDSIGMVRYPEHQLDMVRVGAFLYGVWPARYTDPITAEPVIAALKARVTHLSHLEPGEGAGYDYLFRAQRPTVLATVCAGYGDGYARAASKYGAQLSIRGQRAPLAGLACMDQLMADVTDIPGAAVGDVVTLFGGREIPIMEYADWADTNRNEAIARITARVPRLYLRGGEVVEVLDYMARRGGPEG
;
A
#
# COMPACT_ATOMS: atom_id res chain seq x y z
N MET A 1 23.60 -9.42 -12.02
CA MET A 1 22.86 -10.16 -10.98
C MET A 1 22.04 -11.22 -11.69
N ASP A 2 22.18 -12.49 -11.34
CA ASP A 2 21.33 -13.54 -11.93
C ASP A 2 19.99 -13.57 -11.19
N ALA A 3 18.98 -12.88 -11.73
CA ALA A 3 17.65 -12.81 -11.12
C ALA A 3 16.96 -14.18 -11.01
N ARG A 4 17.39 -15.17 -11.81
CA ARG A 4 16.78 -16.52 -11.83
C ARG A 4 16.94 -17.22 -10.49
N ALA A 5 18.05 -16.99 -9.79
CA ALA A 5 18.32 -17.56 -8.46
C ALA A 5 17.27 -17.13 -7.40
N TYR A 6 16.57 -16.02 -7.61
CA TYR A 6 15.51 -15.56 -6.70
C TYR A 6 14.11 -16.06 -7.09
N MET A 7 14.00 -16.80 -8.20
CA MET A 7 12.75 -17.33 -8.74
C MET A 7 12.62 -18.85 -8.54
N ASP A 8 13.44 -19.48 -7.71
CA ASP A 8 13.40 -20.94 -7.49
C ASP A 8 12.21 -21.38 -6.62
N ARG A 9 11.70 -20.47 -5.78
CA ARG A 9 10.62 -20.74 -4.83
C ARG A 9 9.42 -19.85 -5.07
N THR A 10 9.27 -18.80 -4.27
CA THR A 10 8.17 -17.82 -4.29
C THR A 10 8.79 -16.43 -4.33
N TRP A 11 8.33 -15.57 -5.21
CA TRP A 11 8.81 -14.20 -5.36
C TRP A 11 7.67 -13.23 -5.67
N LEU A 12 7.89 -11.95 -5.40
CA LEU A 12 6.97 -10.87 -5.74
C LEU A 12 7.58 -10.03 -6.86
N GLU A 13 6.95 -10.02 -8.03
CA GLU A 13 7.29 -9.07 -9.09
C GLU A 13 6.62 -7.72 -8.82
N VAL A 14 7.34 -6.63 -9.04
CA VAL A 14 6.85 -5.25 -8.91
C VAL A 14 7.15 -4.48 -10.20
N ASP A 15 6.11 -4.17 -10.98
CA ASP A 15 6.20 -3.47 -12.26
C ASP A 15 6.36 -1.95 -12.06
N LEU A 16 7.57 -1.44 -12.28
CA LEU A 16 7.87 -0.01 -12.17
C LEU A 16 7.33 0.81 -13.35
N ASP A 17 7.06 0.20 -14.50
CA ASP A 17 6.45 0.88 -15.64
C ASP A 17 4.97 1.12 -15.37
N ALA A 18 4.28 0.14 -14.77
CA ALA A 18 2.90 0.30 -14.31
C ALA A 18 2.80 1.38 -13.22
N LEU A 19 3.74 1.40 -12.27
CA LEU A 19 3.84 2.47 -11.29
C LEU A 19 4.00 3.85 -11.95
N GLU A 20 4.87 3.96 -12.95
CA GLU A 20 5.07 5.22 -13.69
C GLU A 20 3.80 5.66 -14.42
N ARG A 21 3.09 4.74 -15.08
CA ARG A 21 1.80 5.02 -15.72
C ARG A 21 0.78 5.53 -14.70
N ASN A 22 0.73 4.94 -13.51
CA ASN A 22 -0.16 5.39 -12.43
C ASN A 22 0.20 6.79 -11.92
N VAL A 23 1.49 7.12 -11.78
CA VAL A 23 1.94 8.49 -11.41
C VAL A 23 1.53 9.50 -12.48
N ARG A 24 1.74 9.19 -13.77
CA ARG A 24 1.30 10.06 -14.87
C ARG A 24 -0.22 10.26 -14.86
N LYS A 25 -0.98 9.20 -14.57
CA LYS A 25 -2.44 9.26 -14.43
C LYS A 25 -2.85 10.18 -13.26
N CYS A 26 -2.23 10.04 -12.08
CA CYS A 26 -2.45 10.96 -10.97
C CYS A 26 -2.20 12.42 -11.38
N ARG A 27 -1.07 12.69 -12.04
CA ARG A 27 -0.75 14.05 -12.53
C ARG A 27 -1.77 14.59 -13.52
N SER A 28 -2.30 13.74 -14.40
CA SER A 28 -3.35 14.17 -15.34
C SER A 28 -4.68 14.52 -14.65
N ILE A 29 -4.96 13.89 -13.50
CA ILE A 29 -6.19 14.11 -12.72
C ILE A 29 -6.09 15.39 -11.87
N ILE A 30 -4.94 15.65 -11.24
CA ILE A 30 -4.79 16.75 -10.28
C ILE A 30 -4.25 18.06 -10.88
N GLY A 31 -3.76 18.02 -12.11
CA GLY A 31 -3.14 19.16 -12.78
C GLY A 31 -1.79 19.58 -12.18
N PRO A 32 -1.19 20.68 -12.69
CA PRO A 32 0.18 21.07 -12.35
C PRO A 32 0.31 21.79 -11.00
N ASN A 33 -0.78 22.33 -10.45
CA ASN A 33 -0.75 23.19 -9.25
C ASN A 33 -1.02 22.42 -7.95
N CYS A 34 -1.42 21.15 -8.03
CA CYS A 34 -1.69 20.30 -6.89
C CYS A 34 -0.50 19.38 -6.62
N ALA A 35 0.01 19.38 -5.38
CA ALA A 35 1.12 18.52 -4.99
C ALA A 35 0.68 17.05 -4.88
N LEU A 36 1.49 16.14 -5.41
CA LEU A 36 1.28 14.69 -5.33
C LEU A 36 2.15 14.11 -4.21
N THR A 37 1.51 13.76 -3.09
CA THR A 37 2.17 13.02 -2.00
C THR A 37 1.96 11.53 -2.18
N ALA A 38 3.03 10.78 -2.39
CA ALA A 38 2.98 9.33 -2.52
C ALA A 38 3.08 8.63 -1.17
N VAL A 39 2.08 7.82 -0.84
CA VAL A 39 1.97 7.13 0.45
C VAL A 39 2.64 5.76 0.35
N VAL A 40 3.80 5.63 0.99
CA VAL A 40 4.69 4.46 0.97
C VAL A 40 4.80 3.77 2.35
N LYS A 41 3.84 4.04 3.25
CA LYS A 41 3.75 3.39 4.57
C LYS A 41 3.64 1.86 4.46
N SER A 42 3.96 1.18 5.56
CA SER A 42 3.92 -0.28 5.67
C SER A 42 4.71 -0.95 4.55
N ASP A 43 5.97 -0.52 4.39
CA ASP A 43 6.88 -1.04 3.37
C ASP A 43 6.37 -0.86 1.92
N ALA A 44 5.81 0.33 1.60
CA ALA A 44 5.04 0.57 0.38
C ALA A 44 3.97 -0.51 0.15
N TYR A 45 3.15 -0.76 1.18
CA TYR A 45 2.09 -1.78 1.16
C TYR A 45 2.64 -3.21 0.94
N GLY A 46 3.87 -3.48 1.39
CA GLY A 46 4.55 -4.77 1.25
C GLY A 46 5.40 -4.92 -0.02
N LEU A 47 5.51 -3.87 -0.84
CA LEU A 47 6.25 -3.88 -2.11
C LEU A 47 7.75 -3.53 -1.96
N GLY A 48 8.19 -3.17 -0.76
CA GLY A 48 9.54 -2.67 -0.48
C GLY A 48 9.62 -1.15 -0.59
N ALA A 49 9.61 -0.48 0.56
CA ALA A 49 9.51 0.97 0.65
C ALA A 49 10.67 1.69 -0.03
N ILE A 50 11.91 1.23 0.14
CA ILE A 50 13.08 1.96 -0.39
C ILE A 50 13.11 1.96 -1.92
N PRO A 51 13.04 0.82 -2.63
CA PRO A 51 13.06 0.83 -4.09
C PRO A 51 11.84 1.54 -4.69
N VAL A 52 10.65 1.34 -4.11
CA VAL A 52 9.42 2.01 -4.57
C VAL A 52 9.49 3.52 -4.34
N ALA A 53 9.93 3.97 -3.16
CA ALA A 53 10.09 5.39 -2.87
C ALA A 53 11.15 6.06 -3.77
N ARG A 54 12.25 5.36 -4.07
CA ARG A 54 13.28 5.86 -5.00
C ARG A 54 12.70 6.02 -6.41
N ALA A 55 11.94 5.02 -6.88
CA ALA A 55 11.27 5.08 -8.18
C ALA A 55 10.26 6.25 -8.22
N LEU A 56 9.39 6.38 -7.22
CA LEU A 56 8.42 7.46 -7.11
C LEU A 56 9.07 8.85 -7.06
N TRP A 57 10.14 9.00 -6.29
CA TRP A 57 10.88 10.26 -6.19
C TRP A 57 11.51 10.64 -7.55
N ALA A 58 12.11 9.67 -8.25
CA ALA A 58 12.63 9.88 -9.61
C ALA A 58 11.52 10.21 -10.64
N MET A 59 10.29 9.73 -10.42
CA MET A 59 9.11 10.09 -11.22
C MET A 59 8.55 11.48 -10.88
N GLY A 60 9.15 12.20 -9.93
CA GLY A 60 8.81 13.58 -9.61
C GLY A 60 7.55 13.74 -8.75
N VAL A 61 7.28 12.82 -7.82
CA VAL A 61 6.30 13.09 -6.74
C VAL A 61 6.82 14.18 -5.81
N ASP A 62 5.95 15.00 -5.23
CA ASP A 62 6.36 16.19 -4.46
C ASP A 62 6.76 15.85 -3.03
N MET A 63 6.22 14.77 -2.47
CA MET A 63 6.46 14.33 -1.10
C MET A 63 6.19 12.82 -0.95
N LEU A 64 6.87 12.19 0.00
CA LEU A 64 6.64 10.81 0.42
C LEU A 64 5.96 10.82 1.79
N ALA A 65 5.00 9.92 2.00
CA ALA A 65 4.31 9.80 3.28
C ALA A 65 4.39 8.39 3.86
N VAL A 66 4.73 8.31 5.15
CA VAL A 66 4.89 7.08 5.92
C VAL A 66 4.01 7.08 7.18
N ALA A 67 3.88 5.95 7.87
CA ALA A 67 3.09 5.85 9.09
C ALA A 67 3.84 6.28 10.35
N CYS A 68 5.15 6.04 10.43
CA CYS A 68 5.91 6.24 11.66
C CYS A 68 7.37 6.66 11.45
N LEU A 69 8.03 7.04 12.55
CA LEU A 69 9.40 7.55 12.54
C LEU A 69 10.44 6.53 12.04
N SER A 70 10.29 5.23 12.31
CA SER A 70 11.24 4.22 11.83
C SER A 70 11.21 4.08 10.29
N GLU A 71 10.03 4.13 9.68
CA GLU A 71 9.89 4.19 8.22
C GLU A 71 10.51 5.47 7.67
N ALA A 72 10.24 6.62 8.30
CA ALA A 72 10.81 7.90 7.87
C ALA A 72 12.33 7.92 7.95
N ARG A 73 12.92 7.33 9.00
CA ARG A 73 14.38 7.17 9.16
C ARG A 73 14.98 6.35 8.04
N ALA A 74 14.37 5.20 7.72
CA ALA A 74 14.85 4.34 6.63
C ALA A 74 14.81 5.09 5.29
N LEU A 75 13.72 5.81 5.01
CA LEU A 75 13.62 6.61 3.79
C LEU A 75 14.60 7.77 3.77
N ARG A 76 14.78 8.53 4.86
CA ARG A 76 15.72 9.65 4.91
C ARG A 76 17.17 9.19 4.66
N ALA A 77 17.55 8.02 5.18
CA ALA A 77 18.87 7.45 4.94
C ALA A 77 19.08 7.06 3.46
N ALA A 78 18.03 6.56 2.79
CA ALA A 78 18.10 6.15 1.39
C ALA A 78 17.85 7.29 0.39
N LEU A 79 17.15 8.34 0.81
CA LEU A 79 16.71 9.47 0.00
C LEU A 79 16.95 10.79 0.78
N PRO A 80 18.20 11.27 0.87
CA PRO A 80 18.57 12.41 1.71
C PRO A 80 17.82 13.71 1.39
N ASP A 81 17.38 13.89 0.14
CA ASP A 81 16.73 15.13 -0.33
C ASP A 81 15.20 15.06 -0.37
N ALA A 82 14.61 13.87 -0.18
CA ALA A 82 13.17 13.69 -0.32
C ALA A 82 12.39 14.46 0.76
N GLN A 83 11.23 15.02 0.41
CA GLN A 83 10.30 15.53 1.42
C GLN A 83 9.54 14.33 2.01
N ILE A 84 9.59 14.17 3.34
CA ILE A 84 9.04 12.99 4.01
C ILE A 84 8.09 13.45 5.13
N MET A 85 6.84 12.99 5.06
CA MET A 85 5.81 13.24 6.05
C MET A 85 5.47 11.99 6.84
N ILE A 86 5.35 12.11 8.17
CA ILE A 86 4.79 11.09 9.05
C ILE A 86 3.30 11.38 9.25
N LEU A 87 2.43 10.49 8.76
CA LEU A 87 0.97 10.62 8.88
C LEU A 87 0.44 10.23 10.28
N GLY A 88 1.15 9.35 10.98
CA GLY A 88 0.80 8.86 12.31
C GLY A 88 1.44 9.67 13.44
N ASP A 89 1.40 9.11 14.65
CA ASP A 89 1.97 9.77 15.83
C ASP A 89 3.50 9.81 15.79
N THR A 90 4.02 10.98 16.13
CA THR A 90 5.42 11.16 16.49
C THR A 90 5.46 11.54 17.96
N PRO A 91 5.92 10.65 18.86
CA PRO A 91 5.96 10.95 20.29
C PRO A 91 6.72 12.24 20.56
N ILE A 92 6.21 13.11 21.43
CA ILE A 92 6.79 14.43 21.75
C ILE A 92 8.31 14.36 22.01
N ARG A 93 8.76 13.36 22.79
CA ARG A 93 10.18 13.13 23.11
C ARG A 93 11.08 12.87 21.89
N ARG A 94 10.51 12.55 20.73
CA ARG A 94 11.20 12.24 19.47
C ARG A 94 11.02 13.35 18.42
N MET A 95 10.26 14.42 18.70
CA MET A 95 10.05 15.51 17.74
C MET A 95 11.33 16.27 17.40
N GLY A 96 12.25 16.42 18.37
CA GLY A 96 13.56 17.01 18.10
C GLY A 96 14.41 16.18 17.12
N GLU A 97 14.33 14.86 17.19
CA GLU A 97 14.96 13.97 16.19
C GLU A 97 14.28 14.10 14.83
N ALA A 98 12.94 14.16 14.79
CA ALA A 98 12.22 14.36 13.53
C ALA A 98 12.60 15.69 12.86
N ALA A 99 12.82 16.74 13.65
CA ALA A 99 13.29 18.04 13.17
C ALA A 99 14.72 17.95 12.61
N ALA A 100 15.63 17.26 13.32
CA ALA A 100 17.01 17.03 12.86
C ALA A 100 17.07 16.21 11.56
N LEU A 101 16.10 15.32 11.34
CA LEU A 101 15.95 14.54 10.11
C LEU A 101 15.18 15.29 8.99
N ASN A 102 14.86 16.57 9.19
CA ASN A 102 14.08 17.39 8.27
C ASN A 102 12.77 16.70 7.82
N LEU A 103 12.03 16.14 8.79
CA LEU A 103 10.73 15.51 8.55
C LEU A 103 9.60 16.52 8.71
N VAL A 104 8.45 16.17 8.14
CA VAL A 104 7.16 16.83 8.39
C VAL A 104 6.31 15.89 9.25
N CYS A 105 5.82 16.35 10.40
CA CYS A 105 5.02 15.52 11.29
C CYS A 105 3.57 15.97 11.37
N THR A 106 2.66 15.02 11.50
CA THR A 106 1.27 15.31 11.84
C THR A 106 1.14 15.70 13.33
N VAL A 107 0.35 16.74 13.64
CA VAL A 107 -0.02 17.16 15.00
C VAL A 107 -1.52 17.36 15.15
N TRP A 108 -2.08 17.05 16.32
CA TRP A 108 -3.50 17.19 16.65
C TRP A 108 -3.79 17.52 18.12
N THR A 109 -2.75 17.84 18.91
CA THR A 109 -2.92 18.34 20.29
C THR A 109 -2.10 19.60 20.54
N ARG A 110 -2.47 20.37 21.56
CA ARG A 110 -1.74 21.57 21.97
C ARG A 110 -0.31 21.23 22.39
N GLU A 111 -0.11 20.14 23.13
CA GLU A 111 1.19 19.69 23.61
C GLU A 111 2.13 19.35 22.46
N GLN A 112 1.62 18.66 21.43
CA GLN A 112 2.37 18.38 20.21
C GLN A 112 2.74 19.66 19.46
N VAL A 113 1.82 20.63 19.36
CA VAL A 113 2.07 21.92 18.71
C VAL A 113 3.14 22.73 19.45
N CYS A 114 3.05 22.82 20.79
CA CYS A 114 4.06 23.49 21.60
C CYS A 114 5.44 22.81 21.47
N ALA A 115 5.49 21.48 21.51
CA ALA A 115 6.73 20.73 21.36
C ALA A 115 7.36 20.92 19.97
N ALA A 116 6.54 20.88 18.91
CA ALA A 116 6.99 21.12 17.54
C ALA A 116 7.55 22.54 17.36
N ALA A 117 6.87 23.54 17.93
CA ALA A 117 7.35 24.93 17.92
C ALA A 117 8.70 25.09 18.62
N ASN A 118 8.88 24.44 19.78
CA ASN A 118 10.13 24.52 20.55
C ASN A 118 11.35 23.92 19.85
N CYS A 119 11.16 22.92 18.97
CA CYS A 119 12.25 22.30 18.23
C CYS A 119 12.31 22.70 16.74
N GLY A 120 11.45 23.62 16.30
CA GLY A 120 11.42 24.08 14.90
C GLY A 120 11.01 22.99 13.89
N LEU A 121 10.21 22.01 14.32
CA LEU A 121 9.70 20.93 13.48
C LEU A 121 8.63 21.47 12.51
N ARG A 122 8.72 21.10 11.23
CA ARG A 122 7.64 21.35 10.26
C ARG A 122 6.48 20.42 10.55
N VAL A 123 5.27 20.95 10.55
CA VAL A 123 4.08 20.17 10.88
C VAL A 123 2.93 20.39 9.92
N HIS A 124 2.13 19.34 9.75
CA HIS A 124 0.79 19.45 9.22
C HIS A 124 -0.21 19.21 10.35
N ALA A 125 -1.12 20.15 10.60
CA ALA A 125 -2.16 19.97 11.61
C ALA A 125 -3.28 19.09 11.05
N LYS A 126 -3.62 18.03 11.77
CA LYS A 126 -4.76 17.18 11.44
C LYS A 126 -6.00 17.77 12.09
N ILE A 127 -7.07 17.94 11.32
CA ILE A 127 -8.40 18.21 11.85
C ILE A 127 -9.31 17.00 11.59
N ASP A 128 -10.28 16.80 12.48
CA ASP A 128 -11.24 15.70 12.38
C ASP A 128 -12.60 16.21 11.89
N THR A 129 -12.93 15.87 10.65
CA THR A 129 -14.21 16.25 10.03
C THR A 129 -15.29 15.17 10.18
N GLY A 130 -14.97 14.02 10.78
CA GLY A 130 -15.90 12.88 10.94
C GLY A 130 -15.25 11.50 10.84
N PHE A 131 -13.92 11.43 10.68
CA PHE A 131 -13.20 10.14 10.61
C PHE A 131 -12.88 9.60 12.01
N HIS A 132 -12.78 10.47 13.02
CA HIS A 132 -12.67 10.10 14.44
C HIS A 132 -11.48 9.20 14.80
N ARG A 133 -10.42 9.20 13.98
CA ARG A 133 -9.17 8.50 14.27
C ARG A 133 -8.14 9.40 14.95
N LEU A 134 -7.89 10.57 14.37
CA LEU A 134 -6.94 11.59 14.82
C LEU A 134 -7.41 12.95 14.32
N GLY A 135 -7.15 14.01 15.06
CA GLY A 135 -7.37 15.39 14.62
C GLY A 135 -7.89 16.30 15.72
N PHE A 136 -7.63 17.59 15.58
CA PHE A 136 -8.33 18.60 16.35
C PHE A 136 -9.81 18.61 15.98
N ASP A 137 -10.66 18.87 16.97
CA ASP A 137 -12.05 19.18 16.73
C ASP A 137 -12.17 20.44 15.87
N CYS A 138 -12.94 20.37 14.79
CA CYS A 138 -13.20 21.49 13.89
C CYS A 138 -14.69 21.87 13.80
N ARG A 139 -15.51 21.46 14.77
CA ARG A 139 -16.86 21.99 14.94
C ARG A 139 -16.81 23.50 15.21
N GLU A 140 -17.87 24.22 14.85
CA GLU A 140 -17.92 25.69 14.90
C GLU A 140 -17.50 26.25 16.28
N ASN A 141 -17.95 25.62 17.37
CA ASN A 141 -17.62 26.04 18.73
C ASN A 141 -16.15 25.77 19.15
N ALA A 142 -15.41 24.95 18.40
CA ALA A 142 -14.01 24.60 18.65
C ALA A 142 -13.02 25.37 17.75
N LEU A 143 -13.49 26.01 16.67
CA LEU A 143 -12.63 26.68 15.69
C LEU A 143 -11.78 27.81 16.28
N ALA A 144 -12.31 28.55 17.25
CA ALA A 144 -11.57 29.61 17.95
C ALA A 144 -10.38 29.03 18.75
N GLU A 145 -10.58 27.91 19.44
CA GLU A 145 -9.52 27.23 20.18
C GLU A 145 -8.46 26.67 19.21
N LEU A 146 -8.89 26.01 18.14
CA LEU A 146 -8.01 25.50 17.09
C LEU A 146 -7.14 26.63 16.51
N ALA A 147 -7.73 27.77 16.15
CA ALA A 147 -6.99 28.92 15.65
C ALA A 147 -5.98 29.44 16.67
N GLY A 148 -6.35 29.48 17.95
CA GLY A 148 -5.46 29.87 19.05
C GLY A 148 -4.26 28.92 19.21
N VAL A 149 -4.48 27.61 19.10
CA VAL A 149 -3.40 26.60 19.12
C VAL A 149 -2.46 26.79 17.93
N LEU A 150 -3.00 26.93 16.72
CA LEU A 150 -2.20 27.03 15.49
C LEU A 150 -1.43 28.35 15.35
N LYS A 151 -1.75 29.36 16.18
CA LYS A 151 -0.99 30.62 16.30
C LYS A 151 0.18 30.55 17.29
N GLN A 152 0.50 29.36 17.81
CA GLN A 152 1.63 29.16 18.71
C GLN A 152 2.92 29.78 18.14
N PRO A 153 3.57 30.74 18.84
CA PRO A 153 4.82 31.32 18.39
C PRO A 153 5.90 30.25 18.14
N GLY A 154 6.62 30.36 17.03
CA GLY A 154 7.65 29.41 16.61
C GLY A 154 7.14 28.18 15.86
N LEU A 155 5.82 27.98 15.76
CA LEU A 155 5.25 26.88 15.00
C LEU A 155 5.54 27.02 13.50
N ARG A 156 6.15 25.99 12.90
CA ARG A 156 6.33 25.88 11.45
C ARG A 156 5.18 25.09 10.83
N LEU A 157 4.02 25.72 10.75
CA LEU A 157 2.82 25.13 10.16
C LEU A 157 2.93 25.14 8.63
N GLU A 158 3.14 23.97 8.03
CA GLU A 158 3.29 23.79 6.59
C GLU A 158 1.97 23.40 5.93
N GLY A 159 1.09 22.68 6.65
CA GLY A 159 -0.20 22.27 6.11
C GLY A 159 -1.29 22.00 7.16
N ILE A 160 -2.52 21.87 6.68
CA ILE A 160 -3.70 21.46 7.46
C ILE A 160 -4.47 20.42 6.66
N TYR A 161 -4.89 19.32 7.30
CA TYR A 161 -5.55 18.25 6.57
C TYR A 161 -6.60 17.46 7.33
N SER A 162 -7.53 16.87 6.58
CA SER A 162 -8.46 15.85 7.06
C SER A 162 -8.36 14.57 6.21
N HIS A 163 -9.22 13.58 6.44
CA HIS A 163 -9.27 12.32 5.70
C HIS A 163 -10.72 11.84 5.68
N LEU A 164 -11.23 11.51 4.50
CA LEU A 164 -12.61 11.07 4.31
C LEU A 164 -12.81 9.64 4.85
N ALA A 165 -14.00 9.37 5.37
CA ALA A 165 -14.43 8.05 5.80
C ALA A 165 -14.86 7.17 4.62
N LEU A 166 -15.32 7.78 3.51
CA LEU A 166 -15.66 7.09 2.27
C LEU A 166 -16.79 6.07 2.44
N VAL A 167 -17.78 6.44 3.27
CA VAL A 167 -18.96 5.63 3.60
C VAL A 167 -19.96 5.67 2.44
N ASN A 168 -20.39 6.88 2.06
CA ASN A 168 -21.30 7.15 0.95
C ASN A 168 -21.16 8.63 0.53
N ARG A 169 -21.83 9.03 -0.55
CA ARG A 169 -21.70 10.40 -1.08
C ARG A 169 -22.12 11.49 -0.08
N GLU A 170 -23.23 11.28 0.60
CA GLU A 170 -23.80 12.25 1.54
C GLU A 170 -22.87 12.52 2.73
N GLU A 171 -22.30 11.47 3.33
CA GLU A 171 -21.38 11.63 4.45
C GLU A 171 -20.05 12.22 4.01
N ASP A 172 -19.56 11.84 2.84
CA ASP A 172 -18.34 12.41 2.26
C ASP A 172 -18.51 13.93 2.01
N GLU A 173 -19.66 14.36 1.47
CA GLU A 173 -19.99 15.78 1.26
C GLU A 173 -20.07 16.56 2.57
N ARG A 174 -20.64 15.98 3.64
CA ARG A 174 -20.63 16.60 4.99
C ARG A 174 -19.22 16.78 5.54
N GLN A 175 -18.35 15.79 5.35
CA GLN A 175 -16.96 15.90 5.81
C GLN A 175 -16.18 16.97 5.01
N LEU A 176 -16.45 17.10 3.71
CA LEU A 176 -15.87 18.13 2.83
C LEU A 176 -16.36 19.53 3.24
N GLU A 177 -17.66 19.72 3.46
CA GLU A 177 -18.24 20.99 3.90
C GLU A 177 -17.67 21.46 5.25
N ARG A 178 -17.51 20.54 6.20
CA ARG A 178 -16.85 20.83 7.49
C ARG A 178 -15.39 21.26 7.30
N PHE A 179 -14.67 20.60 6.39
CA PHE A 179 -13.30 20.97 6.08
C PHE A 179 -13.22 22.37 5.47
N ASP A 180 -14.10 22.68 4.52
CA ASP A 180 -14.16 23.98 3.85
C ASP A 180 -14.56 25.10 4.81
N THR A 181 -15.50 24.84 5.72
CA THR A 181 -15.89 25.76 6.80
C THR A 181 -14.71 26.07 7.71
N ALA A 182 -14.00 25.03 8.19
CA ALA A 182 -12.83 25.20 9.03
C ALA A 182 -11.71 25.96 8.30
N ARG A 183 -11.46 25.64 7.03
CA ARG A 183 -10.48 26.34 6.18
C ARG A 183 -10.84 27.82 6.04
N ALA A 184 -12.09 28.15 5.73
CA ALA A 184 -12.54 29.53 5.58
C ALA A 184 -12.34 30.34 6.87
N TYR A 185 -12.72 29.76 8.01
CA TYR A 185 -12.52 30.38 9.32
C TYR A 185 -11.04 30.62 9.63
N LEU A 186 -10.18 29.60 9.45
CA LEU A 186 -8.74 29.72 9.73
C LEU A 186 -8.06 30.76 8.83
N ARG A 187 -8.45 30.85 7.55
CA ARG A 187 -7.99 31.91 6.65
C ARG A 187 -8.39 33.30 7.14
N ALA A 188 -9.63 33.48 7.59
CA ALA A 188 -10.09 34.75 8.17
C ALA A 188 -9.33 35.13 9.44
N GLN A 189 -8.76 34.15 10.16
CA GLN A 189 -7.88 34.36 11.30
C GLN A 189 -6.41 34.61 10.94
N GLY A 190 -6.07 34.67 9.64
CA GLY A 190 -4.70 34.85 9.15
C GLY A 190 -3.85 33.57 9.12
N ILE A 191 -4.46 32.40 9.25
CA ILE A 191 -3.77 31.09 9.21
C ILE A 191 -3.86 30.55 7.78
N THR A 192 -2.84 30.85 6.98
CA THR A 192 -2.76 30.49 5.54
C THR A 192 -1.49 29.64 5.29
N PRO A 193 -1.46 28.36 5.72
CA PRO A 193 -0.34 27.48 5.44
C PRO A 193 -0.22 27.19 3.94
N ARG A 194 0.91 26.60 3.54
CA ARG A 194 1.18 26.23 2.14
C ARG A 194 0.19 25.20 1.61
N TYR A 195 -0.22 24.25 2.44
CA TYR A 195 -1.08 23.15 2.01
C TYR A 195 -2.37 23.02 2.83
N PHE A 196 -3.50 23.02 2.14
CA PHE A 196 -4.71 22.34 2.59
C PHE A 196 -4.88 21.07 1.77
N HIS A 197 -5.19 19.96 2.42
CA HIS A 197 -5.43 18.70 1.72
C HIS A 197 -6.42 17.80 2.45
N ILE A 198 -7.20 17.01 1.71
CA ILE A 198 -8.16 16.08 2.30
C ILE A 198 -8.16 14.75 1.56
N ASP A 199 -8.04 14.83 0.24
CA ASP A 199 -8.14 13.68 -0.65
C ASP A 199 -7.04 12.64 -0.48
N ASP A 200 -7.49 11.40 -0.47
CA ASP A 200 -6.68 10.22 -0.68
C ASP A 200 -6.83 9.72 -2.13
N SER A 201 -6.45 8.46 -2.39
CA SER A 201 -6.64 7.83 -3.70
C SER A 201 -8.08 7.86 -4.23
N ILE A 202 -9.08 7.72 -3.35
CA ILE A 202 -10.49 7.66 -3.75
C ILE A 202 -11.03 9.08 -3.88
N GLY A 203 -10.73 9.94 -2.90
CA GLY A 203 -11.13 11.35 -2.94
C GLY A 203 -10.64 12.06 -4.20
N MET A 204 -9.37 11.87 -4.55
CA MET A 204 -8.72 12.50 -5.72
C MET A 204 -9.50 12.27 -7.03
N VAL A 205 -10.06 11.08 -7.21
CA VAL A 205 -10.79 10.72 -8.43
C VAL A 205 -12.27 11.07 -8.33
N ARG A 206 -12.86 10.91 -7.15
CA ARG A 206 -14.31 11.06 -6.95
C ARG A 206 -14.74 12.51 -6.81
N TYR A 207 -13.87 13.35 -6.25
CA TYR A 207 -14.13 14.75 -5.92
C TYR A 207 -13.03 15.65 -6.51
N PRO A 208 -12.83 15.64 -7.85
CA PRO A 208 -11.79 16.45 -8.47
C PRO A 208 -11.90 17.95 -8.15
N GLU A 209 -13.11 18.45 -7.88
CA GLU A 209 -13.39 19.81 -7.44
C GLU A 209 -12.88 20.15 -6.03
N HIS A 210 -12.61 19.13 -5.20
CA HIS A 210 -12.05 19.27 -3.86
C HIS A 210 -10.55 18.96 -3.81
N GLN A 211 -9.90 18.84 -4.98
CA GLN A 211 -8.44 18.83 -5.08
C GLN A 211 -7.91 20.22 -4.70
N LEU A 212 -7.40 20.32 -3.50
CA LEU A 212 -6.85 21.55 -2.93
C LEU A 212 -5.37 21.69 -3.34
N ASP A 213 -4.50 22.01 -2.39
CA ASP A 213 -3.10 22.26 -2.65
C ASP A 213 -2.28 20.96 -2.76
N MET A 214 -2.81 19.83 -2.27
CA MET A 214 -2.13 18.54 -2.26
C MET A 214 -3.12 17.35 -2.19
N VAL A 215 -2.77 16.22 -2.82
CA VAL A 215 -3.43 14.91 -2.64
C VAL A 215 -2.48 13.88 -2.02
N ARG A 216 -3.02 12.88 -1.32
CA ARG A 216 -2.22 11.81 -0.69
C ARG A 216 -2.57 10.44 -1.26
N VAL A 217 -1.81 9.98 -2.23
CA VAL A 217 -2.16 8.81 -3.04
C VAL A 217 -1.37 7.59 -2.59
N GLY A 218 -2.07 6.50 -2.24
CA GLY A 218 -1.49 5.20 -1.90
C GLY A 218 -1.98 4.13 -2.85
N ALA A 219 -3.16 3.55 -2.56
CA ALA A 219 -3.73 2.43 -3.31
C ALA A 219 -3.75 2.63 -4.84
N PHE A 220 -4.10 3.82 -5.32
CA PHE A 220 -4.13 4.11 -6.75
C PHE A 220 -2.74 3.96 -7.42
N LEU A 221 -1.66 4.39 -6.77
CA LEU A 221 -0.30 4.25 -7.31
C LEU A 221 0.06 2.78 -7.57
N TYR A 222 -0.51 1.88 -6.78
CA TYR A 222 -0.22 0.45 -6.82
C TYR A 222 -1.21 -0.34 -7.67
N GLY A 223 -2.08 0.32 -8.45
CA GLY A 223 -3.11 -0.34 -9.27
C GLY A 223 -4.25 -0.94 -8.44
N VAL A 224 -4.46 -0.42 -7.22
CA VAL A 224 -5.41 -0.95 -6.26
C VAL A 224 -6.64 -0.03 -6.19
N TRP A 225 -7.69 -0.36 -6.94
CA TRP A 225 -8.92 0.43 -7.05
C TRP A 225 -10.10 -0.21 -6.28
N PRO A 226 -11.02 0.54 -5.66
CA PRO A 226 -12.20 -0.05 -5.04
C PRO A 226 -13.19 -0.53 -6.11
N ALA A 227 -13.53 -1.82 -6.09
CA ALA A 227 -14.43 -2.47 -7.04
C ALA A 227 -15.84 -1.86 -7.12
N ARG A 228 -16.28 -1.13 -6.09
CA ARG A 228 -17.60 -0.48 -6.04
C ARG A 228 -17.78 0.75 -6.94
N TYR A 229 -16.71 1.21 -7.61
CA TYR A 229 -16.76 2.37 -8.49
C TYR A 229 -16.60 1.90 -9.95
N THR A 230 -17.70 2.01 -10.70
CA THR A 230 -17.94 1.40 -12.02
C THR A 230 -17.24 2.07 -13.20
N ASP A 231 -16.26 2.96 -12.97
CA ASP A 231 -15.57 3.63 -14.08
C ASP A 231 -14.37 2.80 -14.56
N PRO A 232 -14.42 2.23 -15.78
CA PRO A 232 -13.34 1.43 -16.36
C PRO A 232 -12.09 2.24 -16.76
N ILE A 233 -12.05 3.56 -16.58
CA ILE A 233 -11.02 4.40 -17.21
C ILE A 233 -9.68 4.51 -16.45
N THR A 234 -9.52 4.13 -15.17
CA THR A 234 -8.38 4.69 -14.39
C THR A 234 -7.35 3.78 -13.72
N ALA A 235 -7.54 2.48 -13.54
CA ALA A 235 -6.51 1.65 -12.89
C ALA A 235 -5.85 0.67 -13.87
N GLU A 236 -4.53 0.82 -14.04
CA GLU A 236 -3.70 -0.30 -14.46
C GLU A 236 -3.93 -1.49 -13.49
N PRO A 237 -3.73 -2.75 -13.93
CA PRO A 237 -3.67 -3.88 -13.02
C PRO A 237 -2.75 -3.57 -11.83
N VAL A 238 -3.00 -4.24 -10.70
CA VAL A 238 -2.10 -4.16 -9.55
C VAL A 238 -0.65 -4.31 -10.02
N ILE A 239 0.23 -3.43 -9.58
CA ILE A 239 1.61 -3.40 -10.06
C ILE A 239 2.44 -4.59 -9.55
N ALA A 240 1.82 -5.50 -8.81
CA ALA A 240 2.47 -6.57 -8.09
C ALA A 240 1.89 -7.94 -8.47
N ALA A 241 2.76 -8.92 -8.67
CA ALA A 241 2.38 -10.31 -8.92
C ALA A 241 3.15 -11.26 -8.01
N LEU A 242 2.43 -11.98 -7.15
CA LEU A 242 3.02 -13.03 -6.32
C LEU A 242 3.05 -14.31 -7.15
N LYS A 243 4.26 -14.82 -7.36
CA LYS A 243 4.51 -16.00 -8.18
C LYS A 243 5.28 -17.05 -7.40
N ALA A 244 5.12 -18.30 -7.80
CA ALA A 244 5.87 -19.42 -7.27
C ALA A 244 6.14 -20.48 -8.33
N ARG A 245 6.80 -21.59 -7.95
CA ARG A 245 7.00 -22.74 -8.83
C ARG A 245 6.23 -23.97 -8.40
N VAL A 246 5.85 -24.77 -9.39
CA VAL A 246 5.49 -26.17 -9.18
C VAL A 246 6.75 -26.95 -8.78
N THR A 247 6.72 -27.62 -7.64
CA THR A 247 7.84 -28.45 -7.15
C THR A 247 7.60 -29.95 -7.29
N HIS A 248 6.35 -30.37 -7.40
CA HIS A 248 6.00 -31.79 -7.50
C HIS A 248 4.64 -31.98 -8.19
N LEU A 249 4.49 -33.11 -8.88
CA LEU A 249 3.21 -33.58 -9.41
C LEU A 249 2.88 -34.93 -8.78
N SER A 250 1.70 -35.01 -8.16
CA SER A 250 1.17 -36.25 -7.58
C SER A 250 0.01 -36.76 -8.44
N HIS A 251 -0.03 -38.06 -8.69
CA HIS A 251 -1.15 -38.72 -9.37
C HIS A 251 -2.00 -39.43 -8.33
N LEU A 252 -3.29 -39.13 -8.31
CA LEU A 252 -4.25 -39.67 -7.36
C LEU A 252 -5.32 -40.47 -8.09
N GLU A 253 -5.63 -41.65 -7.56
CA GLU A 253 -6.77 -42.46 -7.96
C GLU A 253 -8.06 -42.00 -7.26
N PRO A 254 -9.25 -42.31 -7.81
CA PRO A 254 -10.52 -41.98 -7.17
C PRO A 254 -10.59 -42.52 -5.72
N GLY A 255 -10.93 -41.64 -4.78
CA GLY A 255 -11.05 -41.94 -3.35
C GLY A 255 -9.83 -41.55 -2.50
N GLU A 256 -8.66 -41.37 -3.13
CA GLU A 256 -7.44 -40.93 -2.44
C GLU A 256 -7.56 -39.47 -1.97
N GLY A 257 -6.98 -39.18 -0.81
CA GLY A 257 -7.00 -37.87 -0.18
C GLY A 257 -5.67 -37.13 -0.30
N ALA A 258 -5.71 -35.80 -0.23
CA ALA A 258 -4.50 -34.97 -0.20
C ALA A 258 -4.55 -33.90 0.90
N GLY A 259 -3.38 -33.59 1.47
CA GLY A 259 -3.19 -32.55 2.46
C GLY A 259 -3.77 -32.84 3.84
N TYR A 260 -3.84 -31.79 4.67
CA TYR A 260 -4.37 -31.90 6.03
C TYR A 260 -5.81 -32.42 6.04
N ASP A 261 -6.05 -33.40 6.91
CA ASP A 261 -7.32 -34.07 7.16
C ASP A 261 -7.99 -34.69 5.92
N TYR A 262 -7.25 -34.83 4.82
CA TYR A 262 -7.77 -35.24 3.52
C TYR A 262 -9.05 -34.49 3.13
N LEU A 263 -9.07 -33.18 3.37
CA LEU A 263 -10.19 -32.32 2.97
C LEU A 263 -10.36 -32.26 1.45
N PHE A 264 -9.29 -32.50 0.70
CA PHE A 264 -9.41 -32.85 -0.72
C PHE A 264 -9.45 -34.36 -0.87
N ARG A 265 -10.41 -34.85 -1.68
CA ARG A 265 -10.49 -36.25 -2.12
C ARG A 265 -10.75 -36.31 -3.61
N ALA A 266 -9.89 -37.01 -4.34
CA ALA A 266 -10.02 -37.19 -5.77
C ALA A 266 -11.32 -37.95 -6.10
N GLN A 267 -12.13 -37.41 -7.01
CA GLN A 267 -13.37 -38.05 -7.50
C GLN A 267 -13.16 -38.78 -8.83
N ARG A 268 -11.99 -38.58 -9.44
CA ARG A 268 -11.55 -39.11 -10.73
C ARG A 268 -10.02 -39.26 -10.67
N PRO A 269 -9.36 -39.90 -11.65
CA PRO A 269 -7.92 -39.79 -11.81
C PRO A 269 -7.53 -38.30 -11.84
N THR A 270 -6.73 -37.87 -10.87
CA THR A 270 -6.41 -36.45 -10.64
C THR A 270 -4.90 -36.26 -10.64
N VAL A 271 -4.44 -35.15 -11.20
CA VAL A 271 -3.05 -34.69 -11.09
C VAL A 271 -3.02 -33.45 -10.19
N LEU A 272 -2.34 -33.54 -9.05
CA LEU A 272 -2.12 -32.42 -8.15
C LEU A 272 -0.73 -31.82 -8.33
N ALA A 273 -0.66 -30.52 -8.57
CA ALA A 273 0.59 -29.77 -8.52
C ALA A 273 0.83 -29.25 -7.10
N THR A 274 1.98 -29.58 -6.52
CA THR A 274 2.48 -28.94 -5.29
C THR A 274 3.22 -27.66 -5.68
N VAL A 275 2.85 -26.54 -5.05
CA VAL A 275 3.40 -25.20 -5.32
C VAL A 275 4.11 -24.71 -4.07
N CYS A 276 5.34 -24.18 -4.21
CA CYS A 276 6.21 -23.84 -3.08
C CYS A 276 5.94 -22.46 -2.45
N ALA A 277 4.67 -22.18 -2.17
CA ALA A 277 4.17 -21.00 -1.49
C ALA A 277 3.20 -21.42 -0.38
N GLY A 278 3.02 -20.61 0.65
CA GLY A 278 2.01 -20.87 1.68
C GLY A 278 1.71 -19.67 2.55
N TYR A 279 1.02 -19.89 3.68
CA TYR A 279 0.67 -18.76 4.57
C TYR A 279 1.85 -18.11 5.25
N GLY A 280 2.99 -18.79 5.37
CA GLY A 280 4.24 -18.17 5.81
C GLY A 280 4.79 -17.16 4.79
N ASP A 281 4.38 -17.23 3.51
CA ASP A 281 4.73 -16.25 2.46
C ASP A 281 3.76 -15.08 2.41
N GLY A 282 2.65 -15.17 3.14
CA GLY A 282 1.56 -14.21 3.09
C GLY A 282 0.35 -14.68 2.27
N TYR A 283 0.36 -15.89 1.70
CA TYR A 283 -0.82 -16.43 1.01
C TYR A 283 -1.87 -16.91 2.02
N ALA A 284 -3.01 -16.24 2.12
CA ALA A 284 -3.94 -16.43 3.22
C ALA A 284 -4.51 -17.86 3.26
N ARG A 285 -4.41 -18.52 4.42
CA ARG A 285 -5.00 -19.86 4.62
C ARG A 285 -6.52 -19.88 4.45
N ALA A 286 -7.19 -18.74 4.67
CA ALA A 286 -8.62 -18.58 4.43
C ALA A 286 -9.01 -18.86 2.97
N ALA A 287 -8.13 -18.57 1.99
CA ALA A 287 -8.37 -18.78 0.56
C ALA A 287 -8.83 -20.19 0.21
N SER A 288 -8.35 -21.20 0.95
CA SER A 288 -8.76 -22.60 0.79
C SER A 288 -10.24 -22.87 1.04
N LYS A 289 -10.93 -21.99 1.78
CA LYS A 289 -12.37 -22.13 2.10
C LYS A 289 -13.28 -21.45 1.07
N TYR A 290 -12.73 -20.60 0.22
CA TYR A 290 -13.51 -19.72 -0.66
C TYR A 290 -13.27 -20.03 -2.15
N GLY A 291 -12.83 -21.26 -2.46
CA GLY A 291 -12.69 -21.72 -3.85
C GLY A 291 -11.55 -21.03 -4.61
N ALA A 292 -10.48 -20.67 -3.92
CA ALA A 292 -9.34 -20.01 -4.53
C ALA A 292 -8.75 -20.81 -5.69
N GLN A 293 -8.21 -20.08 -6.68
CA GLN A 293 -7.58 -20.67 -7.86
C GLN A 293 -6.18 -20.07 -8.05
N LEU A 294 -5.31 -20.85 -8.69
CA LEU A 294 -3.98 -20.42 -9.13
C LEU A 294 -3.97 -20.40 -10.66
N SER A 295 -3.11 -19.57 -11.27
CA SER A 295 -2.88 -19.61 -12.72
C SER A 295 -1.58 -20.36 -13.02
N ILE A 296 -1.67 -21.39 -13.86
CA ILE A 296 -0.56 -22.23 -14.30
C ILE A 296 -0.66 -22.34 -15.82
N ARG A 297 0.39 -21.93 -16.55
CA ARG A 297 0.39 -21.87 -18.02
C ARG A 297 -0.79 -21.08 -18.62
N GLY A 298 -1.20 -20.01 -17.94
CA GLY A 298 -2.33 -19.18 -18.34
C GLY A 298 -3.71 -19.83 -18.15
N GLN A 299 -3.78 -21.00 -17.51
CA GLN A 299 -5.03 -21.70 -17.19
C GLN A 299 -5.24 -21.72 -15.68
N ARG A 300 -6.51 -21.61 -15.26
CA ARG A 300 -6.85 -21.61 -13.84
C ARG A 300 -6.98 -23.03 -13.29
N ALA A 301 -6.32 -23.28 -12.17
CA ALA A 301 -6.34 -24.51 -11.41
C ALA A 301 -6.96 -24.26 -10.03
N PRO A 302 -8.02 -24.96 -9.62
CA PRO A 302 -8.57 -24.80 -8.29
C PRO A 302 -7.61 -25.32 -7.23
N LEU A 303 -7.56 -24.62 -6.09
CA LEU A 303 -6.79 -25.06 -4.93
C LEU A 303 -7.36 -26.39 -4.40
N ALA A 304 -6.49 -27.37 -4.16
CA ALA A 304 -6.85 -28.67 -3.63
C ALA A 304 -6.49 -28.74 -2.14
N GLY A 305 -7.50 -28.71 -1.27
CA GLY A 305 -7.32 -28.81 0.18
C GLY A 305 -6.87 -27.50 0.83
N LEU A 306 -6.23 -27.59 2.00
CA LEU A 306 -5.80 -26.42 2.76
C LEU A 306 -4.42 -25.93 2.35
N ALA A 307 -4.25 -24.61 2.31
CA ALA A 307 -2.95 -23.96 2.23
C ALA A 307 -2.14 -24.32 3.49
N CYS A 308 -0.95 -24.88 3.27
CA CYS A 308 0.02 -25.17 4.32
C CYS A 308 0.91 -23.95 4.57
N MET A 309 1.84 -24.05 5.53
CA MET A 309 2.75 -22.95 5.87
C MET A 309 3.60 -22.54 4.66
N ASP A 310 4.07 -23.51 3.89
CA ASP A 310 5.08 -23.31 2.85
C ASP A 310 4.70 -23.92 1.50
N GLN A 311 3.54 -24.58 1.42
CA GLN A 311 3.08 -25.29 0.23
C GLN A 311 1.58 -25.13 -0.01
N LEU A 312 1.21 -25.06 -1.28
CA LEU A 312 -0.16 -25.16 -1.79
C LEU A 312 -0.26 -26.42 -2.66
N MET A 313 -1.47 -26.92 -2.85
CA MET A 313 -1.76 -27.91 -3.89
C MET A 313 -2.84 -27.36 -4.81
N ALA A 314 -2.73 -27.61 -6.12
CA ALA A 314 -3.73 -27.24 -7.11
C ALA A 314 -4.06 -28.43 -8.02
N ASP A 315 -5.32 -28.61 -8.34
CA ASP A 315 -5.77 -29.61 -9.30
C ASP A 315 -5.45 -29.14 -10.73
N VAL A 316 -4.47 -29.79 -11.36
CA VAL A 316 -4.00 -29.49 -12.72
C VAL A 316 -4.40 -30.57 -13.71
N THR A 317 -5.36 -31.43 -13.35
CA THR A 317 -5.79 -32.55 -14.20
C THR A 317 -6.20 -32.09 -15.60
N ASP A 318 -6.84 -30.93 -15.70
CA ASP A 318 -7.33 -30.36 -16.96
C ASP A 318 -6.36 -29.35 -17.59
N ILE A 319 -5.09 -29.30 -17.14
CA ILE A 319 -4.04 -28.41 -17.68
C ILE A 319 -2.97 -29.25 -18.39
N PRO A 320 -3.07 -29.46 -19.71
CA PRO A 320 -2.12 -30.28 -20.45
C PRO A 320 -0.69 -29.78 -20.34
N GLY A 321 0.21 -30.72 -20.04
CA GLY A 321 1.65 -30.49 -19.99
C GLY A 321 2.14 -29.76 -18.74
N ALA A 322 1.29 -29.50 -17.74
CA ALA A 322 1.73 -29.01 -16.43
C ALA A 322 2.93 -29.83 -15.93
N ALA A 323 3.98 -29.14 -15.50
CA ALA A 323 5.29 -29.75 -15.21
C ALA A 323 5.94 -29.12 -13.97
N VAL A 324 6.83 -29.89 -13.34
CA VAL A 324 7.74 -29.35 -12.31
C VAL A 324 8.56 -28.22 -12.91
N GLY A 325 8.68 -27.12 -12.17
CA GLY A 325 9.35 -25.89 -12.60
C GLY A 325 8.44 -24.88 -13.29
N ASP A 326 7.20 -25.22 -13.65
CA ASP A 326 6.24 -24.26 -14.18
C ASP A 326 6.02 -23.10 -13.20
N VAL A 327 5.92 -21.88 -13.76
CA VAL A 327 5.58 -20.68 -12.99
C VAL A 327 4.09 -20.68 -12.70
N VAL A 328 3.77 -20.39 -11.44
CA VAL A 328 2.41 -20.28 -10.92
C VAL A 328 2.18 -18.84 -10.49
N THR A 329 1.12 -18.20 -10.98
CA THR A 329 0.67 -16.89 -10.46
C THR A 329 -0.37 -17.13 -9.37
N LEU A 330 -0.08 -16.67 -8.16
CA LEU A 330 -0.96 -16.78 -7.00
C LEU A 330 -1.94 -15.61 -6.92
N PHE A 331 -1.47 -14.41 -7.23
CA PHE A 331 -2.28 -13.22 -7.51
C PHE A 331 -1.46 -12.22 -8.32
N GLY A 332 -2.14 -11.28 -8.96
CA GLY A 332 -1.57 -10.19 -9.72
C GLY A 332 -1.70 -10.34 -11.23
N GLY A 333 -1.37 -9.28 -11.95
CA GLY A 333 -1.57 -9.18 -13.39
C GLY A 333 -3.06 -9.33 -13.78
N ARG A 334 -3.30 -9.91 -14.96
CA ARG A 334 -4.66 -10.22 -15.44
C ARG A 334 -5.11 -11.65 -15.13
N GLU A 335 -4.19 -12.51 -14.70
CA GLU A 335 -4.46 -13.93 -14.52
C GLU A 335 -5.32 -14.18 -13.27
N ILE A 336 -4.90 -13.62 -12.13
CA ILE A 336 -5.62 -13.68 -10.86
C ILE A 336 -5.69 -12.25 -10.28
N PRO A 337 -6.73 -11.47 -10.61
CA PRO A 337 -6.89 -10.11 -10.11
C PRO A 337 -6.82 -10.04 -8.57
N ILE A 338 -6.18 -8.99 -8.04
CA ILE A 338 -5.98 -8.84 -6.59
C ILE A 338 -7.29 -8.80 -5.80
N MET A 339 -8.38 -8.32 -6.42
CA MET A 339 -9.70 -8.30 -5.82
C MET A 339 -10.26 -9.71 -5.62
N GLU A 340 -10.15 -10.59 -6.62
CA GLU A 340 -10.58 -11.98 -6.48
C GLU A 340 -9.79 -12.69 -5.38
N TYR A 341 -8.47 -12.48 -5.33
CA TYR A 341 -7.66 -13.04 -4.25
C TYR A 341 -8.04 -12.48 -2.88
N ALA A 342 -8.32 -11.17 -2.77
CA ALA A 342 -8.73 -10.56 -1.50
C ALA A 342 -10.06 -11.14 -1.00
N ASP A 343 -11.02 -11.37 -1.89
CA ASP A 343 -12.29 -12.02 -1.57
C ASP A 343 -12.07 -13.45 -1.07
N TRP A 344 -11.20 -14.23 -1.72
CA TRP A 344 -10.83 -15.56 -1.22
C TRP A 344 -10.09 -15.50 0.11
N ALA A 345 -9.22 -14.51 0.30
CA ALA A 345 -8.43 -14.35 1.51
C ALA A 345 -9.22 -13.76 2.69
N ASP A 346 -10.52 -13.49 2.52
CA ASP A 346 -11.43 -12.87 3.50
C ASP A 346 -10.85 -11.57 4.06
N THR A 347 -10.45 -10.67 3.16
CA THR A 347 -9.73 -9.45 3.51
C THR A 347 -9.93 -8.36 2.45
N ASN A 348 -9.33 -7.20 2.66
CA ASN A 348 -9.26 -6.16 1.65
C ASN A 348 -7.96 -6.24 0.83
N ARG A 349 -8.02 -5.68 -0.38
CA ARG A 349 -6.92 -5.59 -1.34
C ARG A 349 -5.59 -4.99 -0.83
N ASN A 350 -5.62 -4.06 0.12
CA ASN A 350 -4.38 -3.49 0.65
C ASN A 350 -3.69 -4.47 1.61
N GLU A 351 -4.48 -5.12 2.45
CA GLU A 351 -4.00 -6.16 3.37
C GLU A 351 -3.49 -7.38 2.61
N ALA A 352 -4.14 -7.76 1.49
CA ALA A 352 -3.70 -8.84 0.61
C ALA A 352 -2.23 -8.70 0.18
N ILE A 353 -1.78 -7.49 -0.16
CA ILE A 353 -0.38 -7.20 -0.55
C ILE A 353 0.50 -7.02 0.70
N ALA A 354 0.01 -6.32 1.72
CA ALA A 354 0.79 -6.05 2.94
C ALA A 354 1.12 -7.30 3.76
N ARG A 355 0.40 -8.42 3.55
CA ARG A 355 0.67 -9.72 4.20
C ARG A 355 1.91 -10.43 3.67
N ILE A 356 2.44 -10.04 2.51
CA ILE A 356 3.60 -10.71 1.91
C ILE A 356 4.81 -10.57 2.83
N THR A 357 5.33 -11.70 3.31
CA THR A 357 6.34 -11.68 4.38
C THR A 357 7.74 -11.39 3.86
N ALA A 358 8.67 -11.06 4.77
CA ALA A 358 10.05 -10.72 4.42
C ALA A 358 10.82 -11.85 3.70
N ARG A 359 10.35 -13.11 3.78
CA ARG A 359 11.03 -14.27 3.14
C ARG A 359 10.81 -14.35 1.63
N VAL A 360 9.87 -13.57 1.10
CA VAL A 360 9.58 -13.48 -0.34
C VAL A 360 10.45 -12.36 -0.93
N PRO A 361 11.44 -12.64 -1.79
CA PRO A 361 12.19 -11.58 -2.46
C PRO A 361 11.27 -10.74 -3.36
N ARG A 362 11.53 -9.43 -3.42
CA ARG A 362 10.88 -8.50 -4.35
C ARG A 362 11.77 -8.29 -5.55
N LEU A 363 11.25 -8.50 -6.74
CA LEU A 363 11.93 -8.32 -8.02
C LEU A 363 11.28 -7.14 -8.73
N TYR A 364 12.03 -6.06 -8.91
CA TYR A 364 11.53 -4.85 -9.56
C TYR A 364 11.77 -4.94 -11.06
N LEU A 365 10.71 -4.76 -11.84
CA LEU A 365 10.70 -4.90 -13.29
C LEU A 365 10.67 -3.54 -13.99
N ARG A 366 11.41 -3.42 -15.08
CA ARG A 366 11.34 -2.30 -16.05
C ARG A 366 11.58 -2.83 -17.45
N GLY A 367 10.69 -2.52 -18.39
CA GLY A 367 10.68 -3.11 -19.72
C GLY A 367 10.50 -4.64 -19.72
N GLY A 368 9.90 -5.20 -18.66
CA GLY A 368 9.79 -6.65 -18.45
C GLY A 368 11.04 -7.33 -17.87
N GLU A 369 12.14 -6.59 -17.67
CA GLU A 369 13.40 -7.13 -17.15
C GLU A 369 13.61 -6.78 -15.68
N VAL A 370 14.24 -7.68 -14.92
CA VAL A 370 14.56 -7.44 -13.50
C VAL A 370 15.71 -6.45 -13.39
N VAL A 371 15.45 -5.28 -12.80
CA VAL A 371 16.44 -4.20 -12.63
C VAL A 371 16.98 -4.07 -11.21
N GLU A 372 16.23 -4.53 -10.20
CA GLU A 372 16.64 -4.52 -8.80
C GLU A 372 16.00 -5.72 -8.07
N VAL A 373 16.70 -6.27 -7.09
CA VAL A 373 16.18 -7.32 -6.20
C VAL A 373 16.31 -6.86 -4.75
N LEU A 374 15.22 -6.98 -3.99
CA LEU A 374 15.20 -6.79 -2.56
C LEU A 374 14.91 -8.13 -1.88
N ASP A 375 15.95 -8.70 -1.29
CA ASP A 375 15.87 -9.88 -0.43
C ASP A 375 16.20 -9.49 1.02
N TYR A 376 15.17 -9.51 1.88
CA TYR A 376 15.32 -9.19 3.30
C TYR A 376 16.07 -10.26 4.08
N MET A 377 16.15 -11.49 3.57
CA MET A 377 16.87 -12.59 4.22
C MET A 377 18.37 -12.49 3.95
N ALA A 378 18.77 -12.13 2.73
CA ALA A 378 20.18 -11.89 2.40
C ALA A 378 20.79 -10.70 3.17
N ARG A 379 20.01 -9.63 3.39
CA ARG A 379 20.46 -8.42 4.11
C ARG A 379 20.66 -8.60 5.62
N ARG A 380 20.36 -9.77 6.20
CA ARG A 380 20.62 -10.07 7.62
C ARG A 380 22.06 -10.53 7.89
N GLY A 381 22.88 -10.74 6.86
CA GLY A 381 24.34 -10.73 7.01
C GLY A 381 24.79 -9.28 7.22
N GLY A 382 25.46 -8.99 8.33
CA GLY A 382 25.85 -7.64 8.75
C GLY A 382 26.74 -6.88 7.74
N PRO A 383 27.12 -5.63 8.06
CA PRO A 383 27.92 -4.80 7.16
C PRO A 383 29.24 -5.51 6.83
N GLU A 384 29.54 -5.65 5.53
CA GLU A 384 30.92 -5.80 5.10
C GLU A 384 31.67 -4.57 5.60
N GLY A 385 32.74 -4.81 6.37
CA GLY A 385 33.42 -3.84 7.22
C GLY A 385 34.24 -2.78 6.50
#